data_AF-A0A5C6X8P7-F1
#
_entry.id   AF-A0A5C6X8P7-F1
#
_cell.length_a   1.000
_cell.length_b   1.000
_cell.length_c   1.000
_cell.angle_alpha   90.00
_cell.angle_beta   90.00
_cell.angle_gamma   90.00
#
_symmetry.space_group_name_H-M   'P 1'
#
loop_
_entity.id
_entity.type
_entity.pdbx_description
1 polymer ?
#
loop_
_entity_poly.entity_id
_entity_poly.type
_entity_poly.pdbx_seq_one_letter_code
_entity_poly.pdbx_strand_id
1 'polypeptide(L)'
;MTPLRRHLTALIALLALAAGCTTENSRACEIDSNCFNDEQCVAGFCQRRTEDPEDADANEPDANEPDTDANEPDADANEPDADANEPDADANEPDADANEPDADANETCPTGLDLCQETCVDLQTDQNFCGDCLTVCTDSQTCIGGTCTTEISFITVDPEPDAGFFNALALDSNGTPHVVYYADASRELRYASFNGAEWLRETINDDLDINSRVRLELDDTNTPHLAYLPADNLNVFPLSYATLTGDTWAVEPTAITEATSPIAFALGAENTPCVTTRKSLFNSLALSCRQTSGTWFEENLPLASDTTERIAIAGDGVGPIAITYKTDVNDFFFATRSSSGADSTPDLIATDANTANTLAITLTPGTSPIPVVASLTVSRTDLLIYRQSGSQWSSSSVPVSEQDTEAAATDVSLAATNERISAGLHITSSNHARVLHQPPSTATWQTLLNAPAHENSNTSVAIDAQGRTHALFVNPEGHLTYVLLP
;
A
#
# COMPACT_ATOMS: atom_id res chain seq x y z
N MET A 1 15.89 -1.28 -59.17
CA MET A 1 16.66 -0.26 -59.92
C MET A 1 16.66 1.02 -59.08
N THR A 2 17.83 1.30 -58.50
CA THR A 2 18.29 2.45 -57.70
C THR A 2 18.39 3.75 -58.54
N PRO A 3 18.89 4.91 -58.04
CA PRO A 3 19.37 5.30 -56.68
C PRO A 3 18.80 6.70 -56.23
N LEU A 4 19.12 7.40 -55.13
CA LEU A 4 20.41 7.78 -54.50
C LEU A 4 20.12 8.57 -53.19
N ARG A 5 20.41 8.06 -52.00
CA ARG A 5 21.48 8.51 -51.05
C ARG A 5 21.91 10.00 -51.11
N ARG A 6 21.71 10.73 -49.99
CA ARG A 6 22.55 11.79 -49.34
C ARG A 6 21.65 12.46 -48.27
N HIS A 7 21.87 12.35 -46.96
CA HIS A 7 22.98 12.96 -46.23
C HIS A 7 23.20 12.27 -44.87
N LEU A 8 24.43 11.82 -44.64
CA LEU A 8 25.02 11.47 -43.35
C LEU A 8 26.37 12.21 -43.33
N THR A 9 26.55 13.22 -42.47
CA THR A 9 27.82 13.59 -41.78
C THR A 9 27.72 14.94 -41.07
N ALA A 10 28.40 15.03 -39.91
CA ALA A 10 28.58 16.12 -38.94
C ALA A 10 27.53 16.10 -37.80
N LEU A 11 27.86 15.87 -36.52
CA LEU A 11 29.09 16.17 -35.79
C LEU A 11 29.21 15.23 -34.56
N ILE A 12 30.28 14.43 -34.48
CA ILE A 12 30.81 13.88 -33.22
C ILE A 12 32.11 14.64 -32.96
N ALA A 13 32.17 15.38 -31.85
CA ALA A 13 33.37 15.64 -31.06
C ALA A 13 33.02 16.59 -29.92
N LEU A 14 32.85 16.08 -28.70
CA LEU A 14 33.54 16.62 -27.52
C LEU A 14 33.37 15.64 -26.36
N LEU A 15 34.40 14.84 -26.14
CA LEU A 15 34.62 14.02 -24.96
C LEU A 15 36.09 14.23 -24.59
N ALA A 16 36.35 14.87 -23.44
CA ALA A 16 37.32 14.39 -22.44
C ALA A 16 37.60 15.46 -21.36
N LEU A 17 37.70 14.94 -20.12
CA LEU A 17 38.20 15.51 -18.86
C LEU A 17 37.11 16.26 -18.05
N ALA A 18 36.70 15.81 -16.86
CA ALA A 18 37.53 15.31 -15.77
C ALA A 18 36.92 14.11 -15.02
N ALA A 19 37.82 13.24 -14.56
CA ALA A 19 37.58 12.20 -13.59
C ALA A 19 37.45 12.78 -12.18
N GLY A 20 36.59 12.16 -11.37
CA GLY A 20 36.60 12.27 -9.91
C GLY A 20 35.56 13.21 -9.32
N CYS A 21 34.37 12.69 -9.02
CA CYS A 21 33.60 13.12 -7.85
C CYS A 21 32.86 11.91 -7.28
N THR A 22 33.26 11.54 -6.07
CA THR A 22 32.58 10.60 -5.19
C THR A 22 31.26 11.21 -4.69
N THR A 23 30.35 10.32 -4.31
CA THR A 23 29.04 10.59 -3.73
C THR A 23 29.09 11.50 -2.50
N GLU A 24 28.60 12.73 -2.64
CA GLU A 24 27.92 13.51 -1.59
C GLU A 24 27.11 14.64 -2.27
N ASN A 25 25.88 14.87 -1.81
CA ASN A 25 24.87 15.73 -2.44
C ASN A 25 25.21 17.24 -2.35
N SER A 26 26.17 17.74 -3.11
CA SER A 26 26.42 19.19 -3.19
C SER A 26 25.55 19.83 -4.27
N ARG A 27 24.46 20.51 -3.86
CA ARG A 27 23.65 21.35 -4.75
C ARG A 27 24.45 22.58 -5.19
N ALA A 28 24.21 23.05 -6.42
CA ALA A 28 24.79 24.30 -6.89
C ALA A 28 24.07 25.52 -6.25
N CYS A 29 24.81 26.56 -5.90
CA CYS A 29 24.30 27.77 -5.27
C CYS A 29 24.98 29.03 -5.81
N GLU A 30 24.32 30.19 -5.70
CA GLU A 30 24.92 31.50 -5.98
C GLU A 30 24.97 32.38 -4.72
N ILE A 31 24.11 32.11 -3.73
CA ILE A 31 23.98 32.81 -2.45
C ILE A 31 23.54 31.81 -1.36
N ASP A 32 23.80 32.13 -0.09
CA ASP A 32 23.56 31.22 1.05
C ASP A 32 22.10 30.80 1.23
N SER A 33 21.13 31.64 0.84
CA SER A 33 19.70 31.31 0.91
C SER A 33 19.27 30.18 -0.04
N ASN A 34 20.16 29.74 -0.92
CA ASN A 34 19.93 28.60 -1.81
C ASN A 34 20.37 27.27 -1.16
N CYS A 35 20.96 27.32 0.04
CA CYS A 35 21.43 26.18 0.81
C CYS A 35 20.52 25.90 2.01
N PHE A 36 20.64 24.70 2.61
CA PHE A 36 19.86 24.36 3.80
C PHE A 36 20.32 25.16 5.02
N ASN A 37 19.46 25.22 6.05
CA ASN A 37 19.87 25.76 7.33
C ASN A 37 21.05 24.92 7.85
N ASP A 38 22.17 25.61 8.13
CA ASP A 38 23.48 25.09 8.56
C ASP A 38 24.53 24.87 7.45
N GLU A 39 24.21 25.29 6.22
CA GLU A 39 25.15 25.36 5.10
C GLU A 39 25.39 26.81 4.65
N GLN A 40 26.51 27.04 3.96
CA GLN A 40 26.83 28.30 3.28
C GLN A 40 27.30 28.02 1.84
N CYS A 41 27.09 28.98 0.95
CA CYS A 41 27.47 28.86 -0.44
C CYS A 41 28.95 29.17 -0.62
N VAL A 42 29.74 28.14 -0.92
CA VAL A 42 31.20 28.27 -1.13
C VAL A 42 31.53 27.82 -2.54
N ALA A 43 32.08 28.74 -3.35
CA ALA A 43 32.54 28.46 -4.71
C ALA A 43 31.49 27.80 -5.62
N GLY A 44 30.20 28.15 -5.44
CA GLY A 44 29.11 27.64 -6.25
C GLY A 44 28.43 26.38 -5.73
N PHE A 45 28.81 25.90 -4.55
CA PHE A 45 28.26 24.69 -3.92
C PHE A 45 27.92 24.90 -2.45
N CYS A 46 26.83 24.30 -1.99
CA CYS A 46 26.46 24.33 -0.57
C CYS A 46 27.39 23.43 0.25
N GLN A 47 27.96 23.98 1.33
CA GLN A 47 28.87 23.26 2.24
C GLN A 47 28.46 23.52 3.70
N ARG A 48 28.53 22.49 4.55
CA ARG A 48 28.28 22.63 6.00
C ARG A 48 29.28 23.59 6.64
N ARG A 49 28.80 24.40 7.58
CA ARG A 49 29.66 25.23 8.42
C ARG A 49 30.54 24.33 9.31
N THR A 50 31.84 24.30 9.06
CA THR A 50 32.82 23.67 9.95
C THR A 50 33.22 24.68 11.03
N GLU A 51 32.84 24.43 12.28
CA GLU A 51 33.51 25.02 13.44
C GLU A 51 34.85 24.30 13.62
N ASP A 52 35.95 25.03 13.56
CA ASP A 52 37.30 24.48 13.73
C ASP A 52 37.67 24.46 15.24
N PRO A 53 38.43 23.47 15.73
CA PRO A 53 38.79 23.30 17.12
C PRO A 53 40.16 23.93 17.42
N GLU A 54 40.22 24.84 18.38
CA GLU A 54 41.48 25.22 19.04
C GLU A 54 41.31 25.12 20.56
N ASP A 55 41.74 24.00 21.14
CA ASP A 55 42.07 23.93 22.55
C ASP A 55 43.32 23.05 22.73
N ALA A 56 44.47 23.72 22.79
CA ALA A 56 45.75 23.13 23.19
C ALA A 56 46.72 24.25 23.60
N ASP A 57 46.72 24.62 24.89
CA ASP A 57 47.98 24.72 25.62
C ASP A 57 47.76 24.64 27.14
N ALA A 58 48.50 23.75 27.78
CA ALA A 58 48.59 23.60 29.22
C ALA A 58 50.07 23.71 29.61
N ASN A 59 50.37 24.58 30.58
CA ASN A 59 51.53 24.61 31.50
C ASN A 59 51.59 26.02 32.15
N GLU A 60 51.79 26.26 33.44
CA GLU A 60 51.89 25.49 34.69
C GLU A 60 51.88 26.57 35.83
N PRO A 61 52.12 26.30 37.14
CA PRO A 61 51.37 26.84 38.27
C PRO A 61 52.10 27.92 39.10
N ASP A 62 51.41 28.56 40.06
CA ASP A 62 52.04 28.95 41.33
C ASP A 62 51.04 29.11 42.49
N ALA A 63 51.54 28.80 43.68
CA ALA A 63 50.82 28.68 44.94
C ALA A 63 50.87 29.94 45.82
N ASN A 64 50.14 29.87 46.94
CA ASN A 64 50.28 30.61 48.22
C ASN A 64 49.38 31.83 48.52
N GLU A 65 48.35 31.54 49.34
CA GLU A 65 48.03 32.13 50.68
C GLU A 65 47.68 33.63 50.86
N PRO A 66 47.06 34.08 51.99
CA PRO A 66 46.29 33.38 53.04
C PRO A 66 44.98 34.10 53.49
N ASP A 67 44.32 33.44 54.45
CA ASP A 67 43.15 33.78 55.28
C ASP A 67 43.35 34.95 56.27
N THR A 68 42.28 35.69 56.64
CA THR A 68 42.20 36.48 57.89
C THR A 68 40.76 36.81 58.33
N ASP A 69 40.54 36.52 59.62
CA ASP A 69 39.67 37.15 60.63
C ASP A 69 38.14 36.94 60.54
N ALA A 70 37.49 36.11 61.39
CA ALA A 70 37.38 36.07 62.86
C ALA A 70 36.31 37.01 63.47
N ASN A 71 35.55 36.40 64.41
CA ASN A 71 34.81 36.99 65.55
C ASN A 71 33.46 37.69 65.24
N GLU A 72 32.35 37.48 65.97
CA GLU A 72 32.10 37.09 67.37
C GLU A 72 30.58 36.78 67.60
N PRO A 73 30.05 36.45 68.81
CA PRO A 73 29.07 35.38 69.06
C PRO A 73 27.84 35.85 69.91
N ASP A 74 27.34 34.95 70.78
CA ASP A 74 26.34 35.07 71.87
C ASP A 74 24.85 34.98 71.48
N ALA A 75 23.95 34.37 72.27
CA ALA A 75 24.03 33.47 73.43
C ALA A 75 22.58 33.04 73.77
N ASP A 76 22.47 31.85 74.37
CA ASP A 76 21.47 31.31 75.29
C ASP A 76 20.17 32.09 75.60
N ALA A 77 19.04 31.37 75.66
CA ALA A 77 18.31 31.17 76.93
C ALA A 77 16.95 30.42 76.78
N ASN A 78 16.84 29.35 77.57
CA ASN A 78 15.70 28.97 78.43
C ASN A 78 14.45 28.25 77.88
N GLU A 79 14.43 26.94 78.22
CA GLU A 79 13.37 26.00 78.69
C GLU A 79 12.09 26.61 79.35
N PRO A 80 11.00 25.85 79.72
CA PRO A 80 10.77 24.38 79.76
C PRO A 80 9.36 23.85 79.33
N ASP A 81 9.21 22.52 79.42
CA ASP A 81 8.06 21.61 79.28
C ASP A 81 6.71 22.01 79.92
N ALA A 82 5.61 21.54 79.29
CA ALA A 82 4.37 21.16 79.98
C ALA A 82 3.55 20.12 79.18
N ASP A 83 3.27 18.97 79.83
CA ASP A 83 2.39 17.87 79.41
C ASP A 83 0.98 18.33 78.96
N ALA A 84 0.39 17.66 77.94
CA ALA A 84 -0.93 17.01 78.02
C ALA A 84 -1.44 16.46 76.65
N ASN A 85 -1.52 15.12 76.57
CA ASN A 85 -2.54 14.27 75.93
C ASN A 85 -3.47 14.80 74.81
N GLU A 86 -3.29 14.19 73.62
CA GLU A 86 -4.28 13.71 72.61
C GLU A 86 -5.12 14.71 71.77
N PRO A 87 -5.64 14.32 70.58
CA PRO A 87 -5.02 13.58 69.46
C PRO A 87 -5.28 14.25 68.07
N ASP A 88 -4.41 13.88 67.13
CA ASP A 88 -4.45 13.93 65.65
C ASP A 88 -5.51 14.80 64.92
N ALA A 89 -5.04 15.91 64.34
CA ALA A 89 -5.62 16.55 63.16
C ALA A 89 -4.58 17.48 62.51
N ASP A 90 -4.60 17.52 61.18
CA ASP A 90 -3.82 18.36 60.26
C ASP A 90 -2.44 17.78 59.88
N ALA A 91 -2.32 17.04 58.77
CA ALA A 91 -2.45 17.57 57.41
C ALA A 91 -1.72 18.92 57.27
N ASN A 92 -0.39 18.86 57.21
CA ASN A 92 0.52 19.70 56.44
C ASN A 92 1.88 19.78 57.16
N GLU A 93 2.65 18.69 57.12
CA GLU A 93 4.11 18.83 57.13
C GLU A 93 4.56 18.80 55.66
N PRO A 94 5.29 19.81 55.17
CA PRO A 94 5.95 19.72 53.88
C PRO A 94 7.16 18.80 54.06
N ASP A 95 7.06 17.61 53.49
CA ASP A 95 8.20 16.70 53.37
C ASP A 95 9.30 17.40 52.56
N ALA A 96 10.48 17.49 53.15
CA ALA A 96 11.61 18.26 52.68
C ALA A 96 12.53 17.46 51.75
N ASP A 97 12.03 16.39 51.12
CA ASP A 97 12.78 15.55 50.18
C ASP A 97 12.10 15.40 48.81
N ALA A 98 11.43 16.45 48.32
CA ALA A 98 10.84 16.50 46.96
C ALA A 98 11.88 16.70 45.82
N ASN A 99 13.09 16.17 45.98
CA ASN A 99 14.16 16.20 44.97
C ASN A 99 14.86 14.83 44.78
N GLU A 100 14.22 13.73 45.16
CA GLU A 100 14.50 12.47 44.47
C GLU A 100 13.66 12.45 43.17
N PRO A 101 14.28 12.29 41.99
CA PRO A 101 13.52 11.96 40.80
C PRO A 101 12.89 10.59 41.05
N ASP A 102 11.56 10.58 41.12
CA ASP A 102 10.75 9.36 41.09
C ASP A 102 11.17 8.53 39.87
N ALA A 103 11.87 7.43 40.11
CA ALA A 103 12.39 6.55 39.08
C ALA A 103 11.29 5.71 38.41
N ASP A 104 10.03 5.86 38.80
CA ASP A 104 8.88 5.17 38.20
C ASP A 104 8.10 6.06 37.21
N ALA A 105 8.71 7.13 36.70
CA ALA A 105 8.18 7.89 35.58
C ALA A 105 8.30 7.12 34.25
N ASN A 106 7.38 6.16 34.09
CA ASN A 106 6.80 5.76 32.82
C ASN A 106 7.76 5.07 31.84
N GLU A 107 8.07 3.80 32.10
CA GLU A 107 8.57 2.80 31.12
C GLU A 107 7.52 2.52 30.02
N THR A 108 7.05 3.55 29.32
CA THR A 108 6.21 3.37 28.14
C THR A 108 6.95 3.89 26.94
N CYS A 109 7.13 3.02 25.95
CA CYS A 109 7.72 3.40 24.71
C CYS A 109 6.87 4.42 23.94
N PRO A 110 7.50 5.25 23.09
CA PRO A 110 6.79 6.08 22.13
C PRO A 110 5.80 5.24 21.31
N THR A 111 4.69 5.86 20.89
CA THR A 111 3.68 5.21 20.05
C THR A 111 4.31 4.52 18.85
N GLY A 112 4.04 3.22 18.68
CA GLY A 112 4.58 2.41 17.59
C GLY A 112 5.81 1.59 17.94
N LEU A 113 6.32 1.69 19.17
CA LEU A 113 7.43 0.86 19.67
C LEU A 113 6.98 0.03 20.87
N ASP A 114 7.53 -1.16 21.00
CA ASP A 114 7.31 -2.06 22.13
C ASP A 114 8.53 -2.06 23.07
N LEU A 115 8.27 -2.18 24.37
CA LEU A 115 9.34 -2.26 25.37
C LEU A 115 9.88 -3.69 25.43
N CYS A 116 11.07 -3.89 24.89
CA CYS A 116 11.79 -5.14 24.98
C CYS A 116 12.97 -4.97 25.94
N GLN A 117 12.80 -5.51 27.16
CA GLN A 117 13.69 -5.26 28.30
C GLN A 117 13.67 -3.76 28.67
N GLU A 118 14.76 -3.04 28.45
CA GLU A 118 14.89 -1.59 28.73
C GLU A 118 14.98 -0.76 27.45
N THR A 119 14.76 -1.37 26.27
CA THR A 119 14.88 -0.70 24.98
C THR A 119 13.54 -0.72 24.24
N CYS A 120 13.14 0.46 23.75
CA CYS A 120 12.02 0.59 22.86
C CYS A 120 12.43 0.20 21.44
N VAL A 121 11.80 -0.84 20.91
CA VAL A 121 12.14 -1.41 19.60
C VAL A 121 10.89 -1.54 18.76
N ASP A 122 11.06 -1.46 17.45
CA ASP A 122 9.98 -1.72 16.50
C ASP A 122 9.98 -3.21 16.17
N LEU A 123 9.04 -3.96 16.77
CA LEU A 123 8.91 -5.40 16.51
C LEU A 123 8.65 -5.73 15.03
N GLN A 124 8.31 -4.74 14.20
CA GLN A 124 8.02 -4.95 12.79
C GLN A 124 9.26 -4.99 11.90
N THR A 125 10.34 -4.33 12.35
CA THR A 125 11.52 -4.09 11.52
C THR A 125 12.83 -4.41 12.24
N ASP A 126 12.82 -4.57 13.57
CA ASP A 126 14.02 -4.83 14.34
C ASP A 126 14.51 -6.28 14.15
N GLN A 127 15.77 -6.41 13.70
CA GLN A 127 16.40 -7.69 13.41
C GLN A 127 16.58 -8.56 14.67
N ASN A 128 16.65 -7.97 15.86
CA ASN A 128 16.89 -8.66 17.12
C ASN A 128 15.61 -8.91 17.93
N PHE A 129 14.50 -8.30 17.55
CA PHE A 129 13.22 -8.36 18.26
C PHE A 129 12.06 -8.49 17.26
N CYS A 130 12.16 -9.40 16.30
CA CYS A 130 11.23 -9.49 15.19
C CYS A 130 9.93 -10.23 15.57
N GLY A 131 8.81 -9.50 15.64
CA GLY A 131 7.49 -10.01 16.00
C GLY A 131 7.26 -10.23 17.50
N ASP A 132 8.34 -10.44 18.26
CA ASP A 132 8.35 -10.48 19.71
C ASP A 132 9.73 -10.07 20.29
N CYS A 133 9.79 -9.83 21.60
CA CYS A 133 11.00 -9.40 22.30
C CYS A 133 12.11 -10.47 22.43
N LEU A 134 11.96 -11.65 21.83
CA LEU A 134 12.91 -12.77 21.95
C LEU A 134 13.40 -13.28 20.59
N THR A 135 12.77 -12.87 19.49
CA THR A 135 13.01 -13.41 18.16
C THR A 135 14.07 -12.59 17.44
N VAL A 136 15.25 -13.19 17.28
CA VAL A 136 16.36 -12.63 16.50
C VAL A 136 16.37 -13.29 15.11
N CYS A 137 16.29 -12.49 14.06
CA CYS A 137 16.47 -12.95 12.69
C CYS A 137 17.93 -13.32 12.43
N THR A 138 18.17 -14.40 11.68
CA THR A 138 19.53 -14.78 11.30
C THR A 138 20.17 -13.75 10.37
N ASP A 139 21.49 -13.78 10.19
CA ASP A 139 22.23 -12.87 9.30
C ASP A 139 21.74 -12.89 7.83
N SER A 140 21.05 -13.96 7.43
CA SER A 140 20.44 -14.12 6.09
C SER A 140 18.97 -13.70 6.04
N GLN A 141 18.44 -13.13 7.12
CA GLN A 141 17.04 -12.75 7.28
C GLN A 141 16.90 -11.28 7.69
N THR A 142 15.84 -10.66 7.19
CA THR A 142 15.39 -9.32 7.55
C THR A 142 14.04 -9.44 8.25
N CYS A 143 13.85 -8.67 9.32
CA CYS A 143 12.54 -8.57 9.94
C CYS A 143 11.61 -7.72 9.08
N ILE A 144 10.50 -8.31 8.61
CA ILE A 144 9.50 -7.63 7.79
C ILE A 144 8.12 -8.01 8.32
N GLY A 145 7.36 -7.03 8.82
CA GLY A 145 6.04 -7.25 9.41
C GLY A 145 6.09 -8.21 10.61
N GLY A 146 7.15 -8.13 11.41
CA GLY A 146 7.34 -8.98 12.57
C GLY A 146 7.59 -10.45 12.25
N THR A 147 8.03 -10.75 11.03
CA THR A 147 8.44 -12.09 10.62
C THR A 147 9.86 -12.05 10.06
N CYS A 148 10.72 -12.96 10.51
CA CYS A 148 12.07 -13.12 9.95
C CYS A 148 12.00 -13.77 8.58
N THR A 149 12.21 -12.97 7.54
CA THR A 149 12.17 -13.41 6.14
C THR A 149 13.56 -13.46 5.55
N THR A 150 13.87 -14.45 4.72
CA THR A 150 15.03 -14.34 3.83
C THR A 150 14.76 -13.25 2.80
N GLU A 151 15.81 -12.62 2.25
CA GLU A 151 15.67 -11.50 1.29
C GLU A 151 14.47 -11.64 0.34
N ILE A 152 13.67 -10.58 0.27
CA ILE A 152 12.56 -10.47 -0.67
C ILE A 152 13.12 -10.63 -2.09
N SER A 153 12.72 -11.71 -2.76
CA SER A 153 13.14 -11.97 -4.14
C SER A 153 12.16 -11.30 -5.10
N PHE A 154 12.66 -10.29 -5.82
CA PHE A 154 11.96 -9.69 -6.95
C PHE A 154 12.19 -10.53 -8.20
N ILE A 155 11.11 -11.02 -8.79
CA ILE A 155 11.15 -11.89 -9.97
C ILE A 155 10.55 -11.11 -11.14
N THR A 156 11.33 -10.92 -12.20
CA THR A 156 10.84 -10.32 -13.44
C THR A 156 9.89 -11.29 -14.15
N VAL A 157 8.64 -10.87 -14.32
CA VAL A 157 7.62 -11.58 -15.10
C VAL A 157 7.80 -11.30 -16.59
N ASP A 158 7.99 -10.02 -16.92
CA ASP A 158 8.20 -9.56 -18.28
C ASP A 158 9.29 -8.46 -18.29
N PRO A 159 10.43 -8.70 -18.94
CA PRO A 159 11.52 -7.73 -19.04
C PRO A 159 11.31 -6.72 -20.17
N GLU A 160 10.19 -6.75 -20.90
CA GLU A 160 9.90 -5.69 -21.86
C GLU A 160 9.66 -4.35 -21.13
N PRO A 161 10.22 -3.23 -21.59
CA PRO A 161 9.94 -1.92 -21.03
C PRO A 161 8.45 -1.59 -21.10
N ASP A 162 7.92 -0.99 -20.04
CA ASP A 162 6.51 -0.62 -19.89
C ASP A 162 5.55 -1.82 -20.04
N ALA A 163 6.02 -3.01 -19.67
CA ALA A 163 5.20 -4.19 -19.50
C ALA A 163 4.65 -4.24 -18.08
N GLY A 164 3.33 -4.34 -17.94
CA GLY A 164 2.70 -4.49 -16.62
C GLY A 164 1.64 -3.47 -16.27
N PHE A 165 1.30 -2.55 -17.16
CA PHE A 165 0.28 -1.56 -16.88
C PHE A 165 -1.10 -2.21 -16.74
N PHE A 166 -1.89 -1.61 -15.86
CA PHE A 166 -3.25 -2.05 -15.51
C PHE A 166 -3.35 -3.50 -15.03
N ASN A 167 -2.25 -4.10 -14.56
CA ASN A 167 -2.16 -5.52 -14.24
C ASN A 167 -3.23 -6.02 -13.24
N ALA A 168 -3.50 -7.32 -13.31
CA ALA A 168 -4.25 -8.05 -12.29
C ALA A 168 -3.55 -9.39 -12.01
N LEU A 169 -3.65 -9.82 -10.75
CA LEU A 169 -3.04 -11.04 -10.22
C LEU A 169 -4.14 -11.92 -9.62
N ALA A 170 -4.12 -13.21 -9.93
CA ALA A 170 -4.94 -14.23 -9.30
C ALA A 170 -4.07 -15.46 -8.98
N LEU A 171 -4.47 -16.25 -7.98
CA LEU A 171 -3.76 -17.47 -7.61
C LEU A 171 -4.61 -18.69 -7.94
N ASP A 172 -3.98 -19.74 -8.45
CA ASP A 172 -4.64 -21.03 -8.61
C ASP A 172 -4.82 -21.74 -7.25
N SER A 173 -5.53 -22.86 -7.25
CA SER A 173 -5.74 -23.69 -6.06
C SER A 173 -4.46 -24.24 -5.40
N ASN A 174 -3.32 -24.20 -6.08
CA ASN A 174 -2.00 -24.56 -5.54
C ASN A 174 -1.21 -23.34 -5.03
N GLY A 175 -1.73 -22.13 -5.17
CA GLY A 175 -1.04 -20.88 -4.86
C GLY A 175 -0.08 -20.42 -5.97
N THR A 176 -0.19 -20.98 -7.17
CA THR A 176 0.57 -20.56 -8.36
C THR A 176 0.02 -19.23 -8.86
N PRO A 177 0.85 -18.22 -9.14
CA PRO A 177 0.38 -16.93 -9.62
C PRO A 177 0.10 -16.91 -11.13
N HIS A 178 -1.02 -16.28 -11.47
CA HIS A 178 -1.49 -16.00 -12.81
C HIS A 178 -1.70 -14.50 -12.94
N VAL A 179 -1.20 -13.91 -14.02
CA VAL A 179 -1.23 -12.46 -14.22
C VAL A 179 -1.73 -12.11 -15.60
N VAL A 180 -2.47 -11.01 -15.68
CA VAL A 180 -2.81 -10.36 -16.95
C VAL A 180 -2.34 -8.92 -16.88
N TYR A 181 -1.83 -8.40 -17.99
CA TYR A 181 -1.29 -7.05 -18.05
C TYR A 181 -1.27 -6.50 -19.47
N TYR A 182 -1.22 -5.18 -19.56
CA TYR A 182 -0.94 -4.48 -20.81
C TYR A 182 0.56 -4.24 -20.94
N ALA A 183 1.12 -4.62 -22.09
CA ALA A 183 2.47 -4.30 -22.51
C ALA A 183 2.42 -3.13 -23.49
N ASP A 184 2.78 -1.93 -23.01
CA ASP A 184 2.58 -0.68 -23.76
C ASP A 184 3.48 -0.59 -25.00
N ALA A 185 4.75 -1.00 -24.86
CA ALA A 185 5.71 -0.95 -25.95
C ALA A 185 5.30 -1.81 -27.16
N SER A 186 4.77 -3.03 -26.93
CA SER A 186 4.24 -3.91 -27.97
C SER A 186 2.75 -3.68 -28.29
N ARG A 187 2.02 -2.93 -27.44
CA ARG A 187 0.56 -2.74 -27.50
C ARG A 187 -0.23 -4.06 -27.37
N GLU A 188 0.25 -4.96 -26.52
CA GLU A 188 -0.33 -6.30 -26.35
C GLU A 188 -1.02 -6.45 -24.99
N LEU A 189 -2.18 -7.10 -24.97
CA LEU A 189 -2.73 -7.72 -23.77
C LEU A 189 -2.10 -9.09 -23.61
N ARG A 190 -1.36 -9.28 -22.52
CA ARG A 190 -0.67 -10.52 -22.23
C ARG A 190 -1.20 -11.18 -20.98
N TYR A 191 -1.13 -12.50 -20.99
CA TYR A 191 -1.30 -13.34 -19.82
C TYR A 191 0.02 -14.04 -19.53
N ALA A 192 0.35 -14.19 -18.26
CA ALA A 192 1.46 -15.01 -17.83
C ALA A 192 1.10 -15.90 -16.64
N SER A 193 1.67 -17.09 -16.60
CA SER A 193 1.54 -18.02 -15.48
C SER A 193 2.90 -18.60 -15.12
N PHE A 194 3.11 -18.87 -13.83
CA PHE A 194 4.36 -19.44 -13.36
C PHE A 194 4.29 -20.97 -13.39
N ASN A 195 5.24 -21.64 -14.06
CA ASN A 195 5.23 -23.11 -14.15
C ASN A 195 6.05 -23.82 -13.05
N GLY A 196 6.51 -23.07 -12.05
CA GLY A 196 7.42 -23.55 -11.00
C GLY A 196 8.91 -23.28 -11.27
N ALA A 197 9.28 -22.88 -12.50
CA ALA A 197 10.65 -22.54 -12.88
C ALA A 197 10.75 -21.17 -13.59
N GLU A 198 9.80 -20.87 -14.47
CA GLU A 198 9.77 -19.64 -15.26
C GLU A 198 8.35 -19.15 -15.50
N TRP A 199 8.24 -17.89 -15.92
CA TRP A 199 7.00 -17.27 -16.36
C TRP A 199 6.74 -17.58 -17.83
N LEU A 200 5.66 -18.31 -18.10
CA LEU A 200 5.16 -18.57 -19.45
C LEU A 200 4.21 -17.44 -19.84
N ARG A 201 4.47 -16.79 -20.98
CA ARG A 201 3.73 -15.63 -21.47
C ARG A 201 2.99 -15.96 -22.76
N GLU A 202 1.76 -15.46 -22.87
CA GLU A 202 0.89 -15.61 -24.03
C GLU A 202 0.25 -14.26 -24.38
N THR A 203 0.13 -13.98 -25.67
CA THR A 203 -0.59 -12.80 -26.16
C THR A 203 -2.06 -13.15 -26.37
N ILE A 204 -2.95 -12.45 -25.65
CA ILE A 204 -4.41 -12.59 -25.78
C ILE A 204 -4.91 -11.73 -26.94
N ASN A 205 -4.37 -10.52 -27.07
CA ASN A 205 -4.73 -9.54 -28.09
C ASN A 205 -3.53 -8.64 -28.38
N ASP A 206 -3.27 -8.34 -29.66
CA ASP A 206 -2.11 -7.59 -30.16
C ASP A 206 -2.46 -6.27 -30.86
N ASP A 207 -3.70 -5.79 -30.74
CA ASP A 207 -4.17 -4.55 -31.35
C ASP A 207 -4.97 -3.68 -30.37
N LEU A 208 -4.34 -3.33 -29.25
CA LEU A 208 -4.97 -2.50 -28.21
C LEU A 208 -4.30 -1.13 -28.04
N ASP A 209 -5.10 -0.08 -27.92
CA ASP A 209 -4.62 1.25 -27.51
C ASP A 209 -4.36 1.39 -25.98
N ILE A 210 -3.72 2.50 -25.63
CA ILE A 210 -3.07 2.87 -24.36
C ILE A 210 -3.98 3.04 -23.11
N ASN A 211 -5.08 2.31 -22.96
CA ASN A 211 -5.95 2.45 -21.77
C ASN A 211 -6.73 1.18 -21.40
N SER A 212 -6.19 0.03 -21.74
CA SER A 212 -6.86 -1.26 -21.54
C SER A 212 -6.81 -1.67 -20.08
N ARG A 213 -7.84 -1.33 -19.31
CA ARG A 213 -8.02 -1.85 -17.94
C ARG A 213 -8.34 -3.34 -18.01
N VAL A 214 -7.67 -4.13 -17.18
CA VAL A 214 -7.86 -5.59 -17.15
C VAL A 214 -8.25 -6.05 -15.74
N ARG A 215 -8.97 -7.16 -15.67
CA ARG A 215 -9.31 -7.88 -14.44
C ARG A 215 -9.24 -9.37 -14.71
N LEU A 216 -8.75 -10.15 -13.75
CA LEU A 216 -8.55 -11.58 -13.86
C LEU A 216 -9.09 -12.26 -12.62
N GLU A 217 -9.84 -13.34 -12.82
CA GLU A 217 -10.13 -14.33 -11.80
C GLU A 217 -9.94 -15.73 -12.40
N LEU A 218 -9.69 -16.71 -11.55
CA LEU A 218 -9.60 -18.12 -11.95
C LEU A 218 -10.85 -18.83 -11.45
N ASP A 219 -11.39 -19.73 -12.27
CA ASP A 219 -12.48 -20.59 -11.84
C ASP A 219 -11.99 -21.74 -10.92
N ASP A 220 -12.93 -22.55 -10.42
CA ASP A 220 -12.63 -23.71 -9.57
C ASP A 220 -11.79 -24.82 -10.25
N THR A 221 -11.61 -24.73 -11.57
CA THR A 221 -10.72 -25.61 -12.36
C THR A 221 -9.36 -24.95 -12.68
N ASN A 222 -9.08 -23.77 -12.12
CA ASN A 222 -7.93 -22.91 -12.40
C ASN A 222 -7.92 -22.36 -13.84
N THR A 223 -9.05 -22.35 -14.54
CA THR A 223 -9.16 -21.74 -15.86
C THR A 223 -9.21 -20.22 -15.70
N PRO A 224 -8.39 -19.45 -16.41
CA PRO A 224 -8.42 -18.00 -16.33
C PRO A 224 -9.63 -17.41 -17.06
N HIS A 225 -10.28 -16.45 -16.39
CA HIS A 225 -11.35 -15.63 -16.90
C HIS A 225 -10.98 -14.16 -16.70
N LEU A 226 -11.10 -13.35 -17.75
CA LEU A 226 -10.73 -11.96 -17.67
C LEU A 226 -11.69 -11.06 -18.44
N ALA A 227 -11.78 -9.82 -17.98
CA ALA A 227 -12.47 -8.76 -18.69
C ALA A 227 -11.50 -7.61 -18.96
N TYR A 228 -11.64 -6.99 -20.13
CA TYR A 228 -10.81 -5.87 -20.52
C TYR A 228 -11.55 -4.87 -21.38
N LEU A 229 -11.16 -3.60 -21.26
CA LEU A 229 -11.61 -2.53 -22.15
C LEU A 229 -10.75 -2.54 -23.42
N PRO A 230 -11.25 -2.96 -24.59
CA PRO A 230 -10.54 -2.77 -25.84
C PRO A 230 -10.52 -1.27 -26.16
N ALA A 231 -9.34 -0.67 -26.22
CA ALA A 231 -9.20 0.72 -26.62
C ALA A 231 -9.01 0.80 -28.15
N ASP A 232 -9.84 1.58 -28.82
CA ASP A 232 -9.56 2.15 -30.13
C ASP A 232 -10.07 3.59 -30.14
N ASN A 233 -9.22 4.48 -30.63
CA ASN A 233 -9.37 5.92 -30.71
C ASN A 233 -10.61 6.45 -31.47
N LEU A 234 -11.45 5.57 -32.05
CA LEU A 234 -12.57 5.99 -32.91
C LEU A 234 -13.91 5.28 -32.66
N ASN A 235 -13.99 4.21 -31.88
CA ASN A 235 -15.24 3.51 -31.61
C ASN A 235 -15.32 2.99 -30.18
N VAL A 236 -16.45 3.29 -29.57
CA VAL A 236 -16.76 2.86 -28.21
C VAL A 236 -17.10 1.36 -28.24
N PHE A 237 -16.09 0.52 -28.11
CA PHE A 237 -16.25 -0.93 -28.17
C PHE A 237 -16.95 -1.49 -26.93
N PRO A 238 -17.69 -2.60 -27.06
CA PRO A 238 -18.21 -3.29 -25.90
C PRO A 238 -17.06 -3.77 -25.02
N LEU A 239 -17.30 -3.79 -23.70
CA LEU A 239 -16.39 -4.42 -22.77
C LEU A 239 -16.18 -5.87 -23.21
N SER A 240 -14.93 -6.32 -23.30
CA SER A 240 -14.60 -7.65 -23.80
C SER A 240 -14.36 -8.61 -22.65
N TYR A 241 -14.72 -9.88 -22.88
CA TYR A 241 -14.46 -10.99 -21.98
C TYR A 241 -13.63 -12.03 -22.73
N ALA A 242 -12.67 -12.62 -22.03
CA ALA A 242 -11.86 -13.71 -22.54
C ALA A 242 -11.71 -14.84 -21.51
N THR A 243 -11.64 -16.07 -22.01
CA THR A 243 -11.34 -17.25 -21.19
C THR A 243 -10.52 -18.25 -21.99
N LEU A 244 -9.66 -19.01 -21.31
CA LEU A 244 -8.84 -20.02 -21.95
C LEU A 244 -9.68 -21.29 -22.22
N THR A 245 -9.76 -21.70 -23.48
CA THR A 245 -10.46 -22.92 -23.89
C THR A 245 -9.49 -23.86 -24.60
N GLY A 246 -9.07 -24.92 -23.91
CA GLY A 246 -7.95 -25.75 -24.36
C GLY A 246 -6.66 -24.94 -24.32
N ASP A 247 -5.98 -24.82 -25.47
CA ASP A 247 -4.73 -24.06 -25.60
C ASP A 247 -4.92 -22.70 -26.29
N THR A 248 -6.17 -22.20 -26.36
CA THR A 248 -6.49 -20.95 -27.07
C THR A 248 -7.45 -20.07 -26.31
N TRP A 249 -7.25 -18.76 -26.39
CA TRP A 249 -8.16 -17.77 -25.82
C TRP A 249 -9.44 -17.64 -26.66
N ALA A 250 -10.58 -17.89 -26.03
CA ALA A 250 -11.89 -17.56 -26.57
C ALA A 250 -12.28 -16.16 -26.11
N VAL A 251 -12.46 -15.24 -27.05
CA VAL A 251 -12.79 -13.83 -26.80
C VAL A 251 -14.19 -13.52 -27.34
N GLU A 252 -15.01 -12.85 -26.54
CA GLU A 252 -16.35 -12.41 -26.94
C GLU A 252 -16.71 -11.04 -26.34
N PRO A 253 -17.56 -10.24 -27.00
CA PRO A 253 -18.08 -9.00 -26.43
C PRO A 253 -19.12 -9.31 -25.34
N THR A 254 -19.13 -8.50 -24.29
CA THR A 254 -20.20 -8.50 -23.28
C THR A 254 -21.42 -7.73 -23.79
N ALA A 255 -22.52 -7.72 -23.02
CA ALA A 255 -23.70 -6.92 -23.38
C ALA A 255 -23.49 -5.42 -23.14
N ILE A 256 -22.45 -5.01 -22.39
CA ILE A 256 -22.21 -3.62 -22.06
C ILE A 256 -21.53 -2.93 -23.24
N THR A 257 -22.28 -2.05 -23.91
CA THR A 257 -21.73 -1.06 -24.82
C THR A 257 -21.37 0.21 -24.04
N GLU A 258 -20.45 1.01 -24.55
CA GLU A 258 -20.13 2.31 -23.93
C GLU A 258 -19.44 2.26 -22.59
N ALA A 259 -18.77 1.15 -22.32
CA ALA A 259 -17.98 0.94 -21.12
C ALA A 259 -16.82 1.95 -20.99
N THR A 260 -16.61 2.45 -19.78
CA THR A 260 -15.51 3.35 -19.40
C THR A 260 -14.88 2.92 -18.09
N SER A 261 -13.58 3.14 -17.93
CA SER A 261 -12.85 2.87 -16.69
C SER A 261 -13.46 3.58 -15.46
N PRO A 262 -13.40 2.98 -14.25
CA PRO A 262 -12.87 1.63 -13.97
C PRO A 262 -13.87 0.52 -14.35
N ILE A 263 -13.31 -0.67 -14.60
CA ILE A 263 -14.08 -1.91 -14.72
C ILE A 263 -13.86 -2.77 -13.48
N ALA A 264 -14.82 -3.63 -13.17
CA ALA A 264 -14.62 -4.75 -12.27
C ALA A 264 -15.20 -6.02 -12.88
N PHE A 265 -14.67 -7.16 -12.45
CA PHE A 265 -15.00 -8.48 -12.94
C PHE A 265 -15.09 -9.42 -11.74
N ALA A 266 -16.04 -10.34 -11.75
CA ALA A 266 -16.17 -11.37 -10.74
C ALA A 266 -16.83 -12.63 -11.31
N LEU A 267 -16.45 -13.79 -10.77
CA LEU A 267 -17.09 -15.08 -10.99
C LEU A 267 -18.10 -15.34 -9.86
N GLY A 268 -19.39 -15.32 -10.21
CA GLY A 268 -20.47 -15.74 -9.32
C GLY A 268 -20.68 -17.25 -9.35
N ALA A 269 -21.81 -17.68 -8.79
CA ALA A 269 -22.21 -19.08 -8.72
C ALA A 269 -22.05 -19.83 -10.04
N GLU A 270 -21.51 -21.04 -9.95
CA GLU A 270 -21.18 -21.90 -11.10
C GLU A 270 -20.18 -21.22 -12.05
N ASN A 271 -19.24 -20.45 -11.49
CA ASN A 271 -18.26 -19.63 -12.20
C ASN A 271 -18.89 -18.71 -13.25
N THR A 272 -20.07 -18.16 -12.95
CA THR A 272 -20.77 -17.26 -13.87
C THR A 272 -20.01 -15.93 -13.97
N PRO A 273 -19.43 -15.56 -15.13
CA PRO A 273 -18.69 -14.33 -15.24
C PRO A 273 -19.61 -13.12 -15.28
N CYS A 274 -19.28 -12.12 -14.46
CA CYS A 274 -19.97 -10.86 -14.34
C CYS A 274 -18.98 -9.71 -14.48
N VAL A 275 -19.40 -8.66 -15.17
CA VAL A 275 -18.64 -7.45 -15.40
C VAL A 275 -19.43 -6.23 -14.98
N THR A 276 -18.75 -5.22 -14.46
CA THR A 276 -19.35 -3.93 -14.20
C THR A 276 -18.43 -2.79 -14.61
N THR A 277 -19.04 -1.67 -14.96
CA THR A 277 -18.37 -0.47 -15.46
C THR A 277 -19.33 0.72 -15.38
N ARG A 278 -18.78 1.92 -15.51
CA ARG A 278 -19.59 3.10 -15.87
C ARG A 278 -19.79 3.17 -17.38
N LYS A 279 -20.93 3.71 -17.83
CA LYS A 279 -21.23 3.99 -19.24
C LYS A 279 -21.07 5.48 -19.56
N SER A 280 -20.41 5.81 -20.67
CA SER A 280 -20.06 7.20 -21.02
C SER A 280 -21.24 8.12 -21.33
N LEU A 281 -22.24 7.67 -22.12
CA LEU A 281 -23.33 8.53 -22.57
C LEU A 281 -24.42 8.75 -21.53
N PHE A 282 -24.65 7.75 -20.67
CA PHE A 282 -25.74 7.76 -19.70
C PHE A 282 -25.26 8.08 -18.29
N ASN A 283 -23.94 8.19 -18.09
CA ASN A 283 -23.31 8.40 -16.80
C ASN A 283 -23.73 7.38 -15.73
N SER A 284 -24.28 6.23 -16.16
CA SER A 284 -24.88 5.21 -15.32
C SER A 284 -23.92 4.04 -15.14
N LEU A 285 -24.09 3.30 -14.05
CA LEU A 285 -23.42 2.03 -13.87
C LEU A 285 -24.14 0.93 -14.64
N ALA A 286 -23.37 -0.01 -15.17
CA ALA A 286 -23.87 -1.22 -15.78
C ALA A 286 -23.27 -2.44 -15.10
N LEU A 287 -24.10 -3.46 -14.91
CA LEU A 287 -23.71 -4.80 -14.55
C LEU A 287 -24.17 -5.71 -15.69
N SER A 288 -23.28 -6.56 -16.18
CA SER A 288 -23.66 -7.61 -17.11
C SER A 288 -23.06 -8.92 -16.69
N CYS A 289 -23.87 -9.97 -16.75
CA CYS A 289 -23.44 -11.31 -16.43
C CYS A 289 -23.78 -12.26 -17.57
N ARG A 290 -22.93 -13.27 -17.75
CA ARG A 290 -23.13 -14.30 -18.75
C ARG A 290 -24.13 -15.33 -18.24
N GLN A 291 -25.08 -15.70 -19.09
CA GLN A 291 -26.08 -16.72 -18.76
C GLN A 291 -25.58 -18.11 -19.18
N THR A 292 -26.20 -19.17 -18.64
CA THR A 292 -25.91 -20.57 -19.01
C THR A 292 -26.09 -20.84 -20.51
N SER A 293 -26.93 -20.06 -21.20
CA SER A 293 -27.10 -20.07 -22.66
C SER A 293 -25.87 -19.56 -23.44
N GLY A 294 -24.87 -19.00 -22.74
CA GLY A 294 -23.70 -18.36 -23.35
C GLY A 294 -23.93 -16.90 -23.75
N THR A 295 -25.08 -16.32 -23.42
CA THR A 295 -25.43 -14.93 -23.76
C THR A 295 -25.21 -13.99 -22.59
N TRP A 296 -24.70 -12.79 -22.86
CA TRP A 296 -24.59 -11.73 -21.86
C TRP A 296 -25.91 -10.97 -21.72
N PHE A 297 -26.26 -10.62 -20.48
CA PHE A 297 -27.44 -9.81 -20.17
C PHE A 297 -27.03 -8.60 -19.34
N GLU A 298 -27.43 -7.40 -19.75
CA GLU A 298 -27.25 -6.17 -18.96
C GLU A 298 -28.40 -6.06 -17.95
N GLU A 299 -28.06 -6.00 -16.67
CA GLU A 299 -29.03 -5.94 -15.59
C GLU A 299 -29.37 -4.49 -15.24
N ASN A 300 -30.67 -4.23 -15.02
CA ASN A 300 -31.09 -2.99 -14.39
C ASN A 300 -30.72 -3.08 -12.91
N LEU A 301 -29.61 -2.44 -12.52
CA LEU A 301 -29.25 -2.32 -11.11
C LEU A 301 -30.38 -1.55 -10.40
N PRO A 302 -31.10 -2.16 -9.43
CA PRO A 302 -32.24 -1.52 -8.78
C PRO A 302 -31.90 -0.24 -7.99
N LEU A 303 -30.60 0.10 -7.92
CA LEU A 303 -29.99 1.01 -6.98
C LEU A 303 -29.00 1.99 -7.62
N ALA A 304 -28.83 1.91 -8.94
CA ALA A 304 -28.18 2.96 -9.70
C ALA A 304 -29.18 4.11 -9.87
N SER A 305 -29.44 4.85 -8.78
CA SER A 305 -29.83 6.24 -8.97
C SER A 305 -28.73 6.93 -9.78
N ASP A 306 -29.11 7.99 -10.49
CA ASP A 306 -28.25 8.95 -11.18
C ASP A 306 -27.10 9.49 -10.31
N THR A 307 -27.17 9.26 -9.01
CA THR A 307 -26.18 9.57 -8.00
C THR A 307 -25.03 8.56 -7.85
N THR A 308 -25.00 7.39 -8.52
CA THR A 308 -23.92 6.41 -8.25
C THR A 308 -22.61 6.72 -8.98
N GLU A 309 -21.48 6.80 -8.25
CA GLU A 309 -20.17 7.20 -8.79
C GLU A 309 -19.18 6.05 -9.00
N ARG A 310 -19.20 5.02 -8.14
CA ARG A 310 -18.30 3.86 -8.21
C ARG A 310 -19.02 2.58 -7.87
N ILE A 311 -18.52 1.48 -8.44
CA ILE A 311 -18.97 0.12 -8.21
C ILE A 311 -17.77 -0.81 -8.24
N ALA A 312 -17.80 -1.80 -7.37
CA ALA A 312 -16.86 -2.91 -7.36
C ALA A 312 -17.64 -4.20 -7.08
N ILE A 313 -17.16 -5.31 -7.63
CA ILE A 313 -17.75 -6.63 -7.45
C ILE A 313 -16.66 -7.63 -7.05
N ALA A 314 -17.05 -8.62 -6.26
CA ALA A 314 -16.21 -9.77 -5.92
C ALA A 314 -17.06 -11.03 -5.93
N GLY A 315 -16.44 -12.16 -6.26
CA GLY A 315 -17.09 -13.46 -6.27
C GLY A 315 -16.11 -14.55 -5.86
N ASP A 316 -16.64 -15.72 -5.56
CA ASP A 316 -15.90 -16.91 -5.15
C ASP A 316 -16.13 -18.10 -6.09
N GLY A 317 -16.84 -17.88 -7.21
CA GLY A 317 -17.23 -18.92 -8.18
C GLY A 317 -18.36 -19.85 -7.72
N VAL A 318 -18.79 -19.78 -6.45
CA VAL A 318 -19.73 -20.72 -5.83
C VAL A 318 -21.04 -20.05 -5.44
N GLY A 319 -20.95 -18.90 -4.78
CA GLY A 319 -22.08 -18.15 -4.23
C GLY A 319 -22.53 -16.98 -5.09
N PRO A 320 -23.48 -16.17 -4.60
CA PRO A 320 -23.82 -14.92 -5.25
C PRO A 320 -22.61 -13.99 -5.29
N ILE A 321 -22.51 -13.14 -6.32
CA ILE A 321 -21.50 -12.08 -6.31
C ILE A 321 -21.86 -11.04 -5.26
N ALA A 322 -20.84 -10.51 -4.61
CA ALA A 322 -20.92 -9.33 -3.78
C ALA A 322 -20.78 -8.07 -4.65
N ILE A 323 -21.61 -7.07 -4.37
CA ILE A 323 -21.62 -5.79 -5.07
C ILE A 323 -21.50 -4.70 -4.02
N THR A 324 -20.51 -3.82 -4.16
CA THR A 324 -20.48 -2.58 -3.40
C THR A 324 -20.48 -1.39 -4.35
N TYR A 325 -21.16 -0.32 -3.96
CA TYR A 325 -21.21 0.90 -4.73
C TYR A 325 -21.24 2.13 -3.83
N LYS A 326 -20.78 3.24 -4.41
CA LYS A 326 -20.65 4.55 -3.77
C LYS A 326 -21.51 5.58 -4.52
N THR A 327 -22.26 6.39 -3.79
CA THR A 327 -23.05 7.51 -4.35
C THR A 327 -22.25 8.82 -4.40
N ASP A 328 -22.82 9.85 -5.04
CA ASP A 328 -22.30 11.22 -5.19
C ASP A 328 -22.27 11.99 -3.88
N VAL A 329 -23.13 11.61 -2.94
CA VAL A 329 -23.09 12.03 -1.53
C VAL A 329 -22.20 11.13 -0.67
N ASN A 330 -21.38 10.27 -1.28
CA ASN A 330 -20.45 9.36 -0.64
C ASN A 330 -21.06 8.32 0.33
N ASP A 331 -22.33 7.96 0.16
CA ASP A 331 -22.89 6.80 0.88
C ASP A 331 -22.39 5.51 0.24
N PHE A 332 -22.01 4.55 1.07
CA PHE A 332 -21.50 3.24 0.64
C PHE A 332 -22.56 2.18 0.91
N PHE A 333 -22.82 1.36 -0.09
CA PHE A 333 -23.80 0.29 0.00
C PHE A 333 -23.20 -1.05 -0.38
N PHE A 334 -23.82 -2.11 0.14
CA PHE A 334 -23.54 -3.50 -0.17
C PHE A 334 -24.80 -4.21 -0.65
N ALA A 335 -24.69 -5.03 -1.67
CA ALA A 335 -25.74 -5.92 -2.15
C ALA A 335 -25.15 -7.23 -2.64
N THR A 336 -26.01 -8.22 -2.88
CA THR A 336 -25.63 -9.49 -3.50
C THR A 336 -26.49 -9.75 -4.73
N ARG A 337 -25.91 -10.45 -5.70
CA ARG A 337 -26.59 -10.89 -6.92
C ARG A 337 -26.35 -12.37 -7.13
N SER A 338 -27.44 -13.15 -7.07
CA SER A 338 -27.38 -14.59 -7.34
C SER A 338 -27.59 -14.87 -8.83
N SER A 339 -27.62 -16.16 -9.18
CA SER A 339 -27.94 -16.61 -10.53
C SER A 339 -29.38 -16.26 -10.97
N SER A 340 -30.31 -15.99 -10.04
CA SER A 340 -31.67 -15.52 -10.36
C SER A 340 -31.80 -14.01 -10.55
N GLY A 341 -30.73 -13.24 -10.28
CA GLY A 341 -30.70 -11.77 -10.38
C GLY A 341 -30.29 -11.09 -9.07
N ALA A 342 -30.47 -9.76 -9.00
CA ALA A 342 -30.22 -8.99 -7.78
C ALA A 342 -31.19 -9.41 -6.67
N ASP A 343 -30.66 -9.96 -5.58
CA ASP A 343 -31.45 -10.70 -4.59
C ASP A 343 -31.71 -9.92 -3.28
N SER A 344 -30.89 -8.93 -2.95
CA SER A 344 -30.94 -8.24 -1.64
C SER A 344 -31.32 -6.77 -1.76
N THR A 345 -32.14 -6.27 -0.83
CA THR A 345 -32.14 -4.84 -0.50
C THR A 345 -30.74 -4.45 -0.05
N PRO A 346 -30.17 -3.35 -0.54
CA PRO A 346 -28.80 -3.02 -0.20
C PRO A 346 -28.69 -2.61 1.26
N ASP A 347 -27.64 -3.13 1.89
CA ASP A 347 -27.22 -2.75 3.22
C ASP A 347 -26.37 -1.49 3.14
N LEU A 348 -26.61 -0.55 4.05
CA LEU A 348 -25.78 0.64 4.20
C LEU A 348 -24.50 0.28 4.96
N ILE A 349 -23.34 0.52 4.33
CA ILE A 349 -22.02 0.31 4.92
C ILE A 349 -21.62 1.54 5.74
N ALA A 350 -21.71 2.72 5.13
CA ALA A 350 -21.32 4.00 5.72
C ALA A 350 -22.07 5.15 5.05
N THR A 351 -22.34 6.22 5.80
CA THR A 351 -22.96 7.45 5.30
C THR A 351 -21.94 8.55 5.11
N ASP A 352 -22.03 9.31 4.01
CA ASP A 352 -21.18 10.47 3.71
C ASP A 352 -19.70 10.21 4.03
N ALA A 353 -19.21 9.06 3.58
CA ALA A 353 -17.85 8.65 3.85
C ALA A 353 -16.91 9.60 3.09
N ASN A 354 -16.16 10.44 3.80
CA ASN A 354 -15.23 11.43 3.22
C ASN A 354 -14.06 10.73 2.49
N THR A 355 -14.34 10.17 1.32
CA THR A 355 -13.51 9.23 0.58
C THR A 355 -13.21 9.75 -0.82
N ALA A 356 -12.04 9.39 -1.34
CA ALA A 356 -11.70 9.60 -2.73
C ALA A 356 -12.56 8.73 -3.66
N ASN A 357 -12.35 8.89 -4.96
CA ASN A 357 -13.14 8.19 -5.97
C ASN A 357 -12.60 6.77 -6.26
N THR A 358 -12.48 5.97 -5.20
CA THR A 358 -11.85 4.64 -5.16
C THR A 358 -12.81 3.66 -4.49
N LEU A 359 -12.84 2.40 -4.95
CA LEU A 359 -13.63 1.36 -4.31
C LEU A 359 -13.07 -0.01 -4.71
N ALA A 360 -12.79 -0.84 -3.72
CA ALA A 360 -12.37 -2.23 -3.89
C ALA A 360 -13.19 -3.13 -2.97
N ILE A 361 -13.41 -4.37 -3.38
CA ILE A 361 -14.05 -5.40 -2.57
C ILE A 361 -13.38 -6.75 -2.82
N THR A 362 -13.27 -7.56 -1.78
CA THR A 362 -12.88 -8.98 -1.85
C THR A 362 -13.76 -9.80 -0.93
N LEU A 363 -13.82 -11.10 -1.17
CA LEU A 363 -14.44 -12.08 -0.29
C LEU A 363 -13.37 -12.90 0.44
N THR A 364 -13.59 -13.21 1.72
CA THR A 364 -12.77 -14.22 2.40
C THR A 364 -13.09 -15.62 1.90
N PRO A 365 -12.12 -16.55 1.87
CA PRO A 365 -12.38 -17.92 1.45
C PRO A 365 -13.19 -18.68 2.51
N GLY A 366 -14.00 -19.64 2.04
CA GLY A 366 -14.75 -20.57 2.89
C GLY A 366 -16.22 -20.69 2.50
N THR A 367 -16.98 -21.48 3.27
CA THR A 367 -18.41 -21.75 2.99
C THR A 367 -19.35 -20.60 3.37
N SER A 368 -18.82 -19.57 4.02
CA SER A 368 -19.55 -18.36 4.41
C SER A 368 -18.61 -17.17 4.22
N PRO A 369 -18.36 -16.77 2.96
CA PRO A 369 -17.42 -15.71 2.64
C PRO A 369 -17.83 -14.40 3.31
N ILE A 370 -16.85 -13.68 3.86
CA ILE A 370 -17.05 -12.37 4.47
C ILE A 370 -16.60 -11.31 3.47
N PRO A 371 -17.45 -10.33 3.10
CA PRO A 371 -17.02 -9.22 2.27
C PRO A 371 -16.15 -8.24 3.06
N VAL A 372 -15.06 -7.82 2.42
CA VAL A 372 -14.17 -6.76 2.88
C VAL A 372 -14.14 -5.69 1.79
N VAL A 373 -14.49 -4.45 2.16
CA VAL A 373 -14.54 -3.30 1.26
C VAL A 373 -13.45 -2.33 1.65
N ALA A 374 -12.79 -1.72 0.67
CA ALA A 374 -11.76 -0.72 0.88
C ALA A 374 -11.99 0.54 0.05
N SER A 375 -11.64 1.69 0.61
CA SER A 375 -11.58 2.96 -0.10
C SER A 375 -10.57 3.90 0.55
N LEU A 376 -9.95 4.79 -0.23
CA LEU A 376 -9.07 5.83 0.29
C LEU A 376 -9.86 7.04 0.79
N THR A 377 -9.33 7.76 1.77
CA THR A 377 -9.83 9.10 2.17
C THR A 377 -9.71 10.10 1.02
N VAL A 378 -10.42 11.24 1.07
CA VAL A 378 -10.33 12.29 0.03
C VAL A 378 -8.88 12.77 -0.18
N SER A 379 -8.11 12.88 0.91
CA SER A 379 -6.69 13.22 0.88
C SER A 379 -5.79 12.07 0.39
N ARG A 380 -6.32 10.86 0.24
CA ARG A 380 -5.61 9.63 -0.16
C ARG A 380 -4.42 9.27 0.72
N THR A 381 -4.48 9.69 1.98
CA THR A 381 -3.45 9.47 3.00
C THR A 381 -3.83 8.33 3.94
N ASP A 382 -5.10 7.92 3.96
CA ASP A 382 -5.55 6.75 4.71
C ASP A 382 -6.35 5.80 3.82
N LEU A 383 -6.18 4.51 4.10
CA LEU A 383 -7.00 3.42 3.62
C LEU A 383 -8.08 3.09 4.66
N LEU A 384 -9.33 3.31 4.28
CA LEU A 384 -10.50 2.87 5.04
C LEU A 384 -10.83 1.43 4.65
N ILE A 385 -11.01 0.59 5.66
CA ILE A 385 -11.41 -0.81 5.50
C ILE A 385 -12.74 -1.00 6.22
N TYR A 386 -13.69 -1.63 5.54
CA TYR A 386 -14.99 -2.00 6.07
C TYR A 386 -15.15 -3.52 6.00
N ARG A 387 -15.51 -4.13 7.12
CA ARG A 387 -15.70 -5.59 7.20
C ARG A 387 -17.07 -5.90 7.76
N GLN A 388 -17.76 -6.82 7.11
CA GLN A 388 -19.05 -7.32 7.58
C GLN A 388 -18.85 -8.40 8.65
N SER A 389 -19.61 -8.33 9.74
CA SER A 389 -19.69 -9.37 10.75
C SER A 389 -21.16 -9.60 11.09
N GLY A 390 -21.73 -10.69 10.56
CA GLY A 390 -23.18 -10.90 10.58
C GLY A 390 -23.88 -9.82 9.74
N SER A 391 -24.82 -9.08 10.33
CA SER A 391 -25.54 -7.98 9.67
C SER A 391 -24.96 -6.59 9.98
N GLN A 392 -23.78 -6.52 10.58
CA GLN A 392 -23.16 -5.26 10.98
C GLN A 392 -21.88 -5.02 10.21
N TRP A 393 -21.63 -3.76 9.88
CA TRP A 393 -20.37 -3.30 9.30
C TRP A 393 -19.50 -2.66 10.37
N SER A 394 -18.24 -3.04 10.38
CA SER A 394 -17.19 -2.38 11.17
C SER A 394 -16.27 -1.63 10.22
N SER A 395 -15.66 -0.55 10.71
CA SER A 395 -14.67 0.21 9.94
C SER A 395 -13.36 0.37 10.71
N SER A 396 -12.27 0.43 9.97
CA SER A 396 -10.94 0.81 10.46
C SER A 396 -10.26 1.73 9.45
N SER A 397 -9.33 2.56 9.90
CA SER A 397 -8.53 3.45 9.08
C SER A 397 -7.06 3.15 9.29
N VAL A 398 -6.28 3.23 8.22
CA VAL A 398 -4.86 2.90 8.22
C VAL A 398 -4.11 3.92 7.38
N PRO A 399 -3.06 4.57 7.91
CA PRO A 399 -2.23 5.44 7.10
C PRO A 399 -1.63 4.67 5.91
N VAL A 400 -1.70 5.24 4.70
CA VAL A 400 -1.05 4.64 3.51
C VAL A 400 0.47 4.75 3.57
N SER A 401 0.97 5.60 4.46
CA SER A 401 2.38 5.83 4.72
C SER A 401 2.58 6.17 6.18
N GLU A 402 3.75 5.83 6.69
CA GLU A 402 4.27 6.34 7.96
C GLU A 402 4.69 7.82 7.85
N GLN A 403 4.86 8.32 6.62
CA GLN A 403 5.11 9.72 6.34
C GLN A 403 3.77 10.40 6.01
N ASP A 404 3.27 11.24 6.92
CA ASP A 404 1.96 11.93 6.86
C ASP A 404 1.69 12.78 5.59
N THR A 405 2.69 12.91 4.70
CA THR A 405 2.62 13.72 3.47
C THR A 405 2.42 12.89 2.20
N GLU A 406 2.52 11.56 2.27
CA GLU A 406 2.40 10.70 1.09
C GLU A 406 0.96 10.35 0.73
N ALA A 407 0.66 10.30 -0.56
CA ALA A 407 -0.68 10.02 -1.08
C ALA A 407 -0.68 8.85 -2.08
N ALA A 408 -1.66 7.96 -1.92
CA ALA A 408 -1.86 6.81 -2.80
C ALA A 408 -2.61 7.17 -4.11
N ALA A 409 -2.41 6.34 -5.13
CA ALA A 409 -3.14 6.33 -6.38
C ALA A 409 -4.61 5.95 -6.15
N THR A 410 -5.44 6.09 -7.19
CA THR A 410 -6.87 5.80 -7.08
C THR A 410 -7.22 4.32 -7.13
N ASP A 411 -6.30 3.47 -7.55
CA ASP A 411 -6.50 2.02 -7.65
C ASP A 411 -5.99 1.35 -6.37
N VAL A 412 -6.88 0.61 -5.70
CA VAL A 412 -6.57 -0.23 -4.53
C VAL A 412 -6.78 -1.68 -4.94
N SER A 413 -5.76 -2.52 -4.76
CA SER A 413 -5.90 -3.97 -4.83
C SER A 413 -6.09 -4.52 -3.42
N LEU A 414 -6.98 -5.50 -3.25
CA LEU A 414 -7.38 -6.00 -1.94
C LEU A 414 -7.48 -7.52 -1.98
N ALA A 415 -6.90 -8.19 -0.99
CA ALA A 415 -7.04 -9.62 -0.77
C ALA A 415 -7.26 -9.88 0.72
N ALA A 416 -8.09 -10.86 1.07
CA ALA A 416 -8.41 -11.15 2.47
C ALA A 416 -8.59 -12.65 2.72
N THR A 417 -8.17 -13.07 3.91
CA THR A 417 -8.57 -14.34 4.53
C THR A 417 -9.45 -14.05 5.74
N ASN A 418 -9.87 -15.08 6.47
CA ASN A 418 -10.63 -14.88 7.70
C ASN A 418 -9.81 -14.16 8.80
N GLU A 419 -8.49 -14.20 8.70
CA GLU A 419 -7.55 -13.71 9.71
C GLU A 419 -6.66 -12.56 9.22
N ARG A 420 -6.54 -12.37 7.90
CA ARG A 420 -5.58 -11.44 7.29
C ARG A 420 -6.23 -10.58 6.23
N ILE A 421 -5.74 -9.36 6.08
CA ILE A 421 -6.09 -8.48 4.97
C ILE A 421 -4.80 -7.91 4.41
N SER A 422 -4.63 -7.95 3.09
CA SER A 422 -3.52 -7.31 2.39
C SER A 422 -4.06 -6.33 1.36
N ALA A 423 -3.48 -5.14 1.32
CA ALA A 423 -3.83 -4.09 0.38
C ALA A 423 -2.61 -3.64 -0.42
N GLY A 424 -2.71 -3.72 -1.74
CA GLY A 424 -1.73 -3.22 -2.69
C GLY A 424 -2.06 -1.78 -3.09
N LEU A 425 -1.08 -0.89 -2.93
CA LEU A 425 -1.19 0.53 -3.22
C LEU A 425 -0.02 0.97 -4.10
N HIS A 426 -0.27 1.93 -4.99
CA HIS A 426 0.79 2.70 -5.63
C HIS A 426 0.84 4.09 -4.98
N ILE A 427 1.97 4.47 -4.40
CA ILE A 427 2.15 5.76 -3.74
C ILE A 427 2.67 6.76 -4.77
N THR A 428 1.81 7.69 -5.17
CA THR A 428 2.08 8.61 -6.29
C THR A 428 3.06 9.74 -5.96
N SER A 429 3.15 10.12 -4.68
CA SER A 429 4.05 11.20 -4.26
C SER A 429 5.52 10.80 -4.30
N SER A 430 5.81 9.51 -4.11
CA SER A 430 7.17 8.96 -4.05
C SER A 430 7.43 7.88 -5.10
N ASN A 431 6.45 7.52 -5.92
CA ASN A 431 6.51 6.42 -6.90
C ASN A 431 6.95 5.10 -6.27
N HIS A 432 6.17 4.61 -5.30
CA HIS A 432 6.44 3.33 -4.64
C HIS A 432 5.28 2.35 -4.78
N ALA A 433 5.60 1.07 -4.94
CA ALA A 433 4.67 -0.02 -4.71
C ALA A 433 4.67 -0.34 -3.21
N ARG A 434 3.48 -0.30 -2.61
CA ARG A 434 3.29 -0.54 -1.19
C ARG A 434 2.30 -1.67 -0.95
N VAL A 435 2.63 -2.55 -0.02
CA VAL A 435 1.73 -3.60 0.47
C VAL A 435 1.54 -3.40 1.96
N LEU A 436 0.32 -3.05 2.34
CA LEU A 436 -0.12 -2.99 3.73
C LEU A 436 -0.75 -4.31 4.12
N HIS A 437 -0.54 -4.74 5.35
CA HIS A 437 -1.03 -6.01 5.85
C HIS A 437 -1.57 -5.88 7.28
N GLN A 438 -2.67 -6.57 7.55
CA GLN A 438 -3.18 -6.78 8.90
C GLN A 438 -2.99 -8.26 9.28
N PRO A 439 -2.13 -8.57 10.27
CA PRO A 439 -1.89 -9.93 10.72
C PRO A 439 -3.02 -10.44 11.65
N PRO A 440 -3.09 -11.76 11.93
CA PRO A 440 -4.11 -12.37 12.78
C PRO A 440 -4.05 -11.96 14.25
N SER A 441 -2.84 -11.73 14.76
CA SER A 441 -2.53 -11.61 16.19
C SER A 441 -2.63 -10.18 16.73
N THR A 442 -2.47 -9.17 15.86
CA THR A 442 -2.51 -7.76 16.24
C THR A 442 -3.50 -7.03 15.33
N ALA A 443 -4.32 -6.15 15.90
CA ALA A 443 -5.20 -5.28 15.11
C ALA A 443 -4.42 -4.18 14.36
N THR A 444 -3.10 -4.11 14.56
CA THR A 444 -2.20 -3.11 13.99
C THR A 444 -1.78 -3.50 12.58
N TRP A 445 -1.88 -2.54 11.66
CA TRP A 445 -1.43 -2.71 10.29
C TRP A 445 0.07 -2.50 10.18
N GLN A 446 0.67 -3.18 9.21
CA GLN A 446 2.10 -3.22 8.97
C GLN A 446 2.39 -3.02 7.48
N THR A 447 3.57 -2.51 7.16
CA THR A 447 4.05 -2.41 5.77
C THR A 447 4.91 -3.63 5.45
N LEU A 448 4.43 -4.51 4.55
CA LEU A 448 5.19 -5.69 4.08
C LEU A 448 6.11 -5.38 2.90
N LEU A 449 5.75 -4.39 2.10
CA LEU A 449 6.53 -3.96 0.95
C LEU A 449 6.49 -2.45 0.83
N ASN A 450 7.66 -1.85 0.62
CA ASN A 450 7.80 -0.46 0.20
C ASN A 450 8.94 -0.39 -0.81
N ALA A 451 8.63 -0.62 -2.09
CA ALA A 451 9.63 -0.72 -3.15
C ALA A 451 9.47 0.41 -4.16
N PRO A 452 10.56 0.99 -4.70
CA PRO A 452 10.48 1.92 -5.82
C PRO A 452 9.73 1.29 -6.99
N ALA A 453 8.87 2.06 -7.64
CA ALA A 453 8.01 1.61 -8.73
C ALA A 453 7.95 2.64 -9.86
N HIS A 454 7.51 2.19 -11.03
CA HIS A 454 7.18 3.08 -12.14
C HIS A 454 6.02 4.01 -11.78
N GLU A 455 6.01 5.24 -12.28
CA GLU A 455 4.98 6.27 -11.98
C GLU A 455 3.55 5.88 -12.40
N ASN A 456 3.43 4.98 -13.39
CA ASN A 456 2.16 4.46 -13.89
C ASN A 456 1.88 3.03 -13.41
N SER A 457 2.61 2.56 -12.39
CA SER A 457 2.44 1.22 -11.84
C SER A 457 1.12 1.10 -11.08
N ASN A 458 0.54 -0.11 -11.13
CA ASN A 458 -0.45 -0.56 -10.18
C ASN A 458 0.15 -1.71 -9.35
N THR A 459 -0.17 -1.76 -8.06
CA THR A 459 0.28 -2.83 -7.16
C THR A 459 -0.88 -3.79 -6.93
N SER A 460 -0.89 -4.92 -7.63
CA SER A 460 -1.88 -5.98 -7.40
C SER A 460 -1.42 -6.93 -6.30
N VAL A 461 -2.36 -7.41 -5.48
CA VAL A 461 -2.08 -8.35 -4.40
C VAL A 461 -3.04 -9.54 -4.41
N ALA A 462 -2.56 -10.68 -3.93
CA ALA A 462 -3.35 -11.87 -3.63
C ALA A 462 -2.78 -12.57 -2.38
N ILE A 463 -3.58 -13.41 -1.70
CA ILE A 463 -3.12 -14.17 -0.53
C ILE A 463 -3.31 -15.66 -0.81
N ASP A 464 -2.29 -16.47 -0.58
CA ASP A 464 -2.37 -17.92 -0.73
C ASP A 464 -2.95 -18.64 0.50
N ALA A 465 -3.17 -19.94 0.38
CA ALA A 465 -3.72 -20.77 1.46
C ALA A 465 -2.79 -20.85 2.70
N GLN A 466 -1.51 -20.50 2.56
CA GLN A 466 -0.56 -20.42 3.68
C GLN A 466 -0.57 -19.03 4.34
N GLY A 467 -1.34 -18.08 3.81
CA GLY A 467 -1.45 -16.72 4.33
C GLY A 467 -0.35 -15.77 3.85
N ARG A 468 0.47 -16.19 2.88
CA ARG A 468 1.53 -15.38 2.28
C ARG A 468 0.94 -14.42 1.26
N THR A 469 1.49 -13.21 1.18
CA THR A 469 1.01 -12.19 0.24
C THR A 469 1.83 -12.23 -1.04
N HIS A 470 1.16 -12.41 -2.17
CA HIS A 470 1.73 -12.28 -3.51
C HIS A 470 1.49 -10.85 -3.97
N ALA A 471 2.50 -10.18 -4.52
CA ALA A 471 2.34 -8.85 -5.08
C ALA A 471 2.97 -8.71 -6.46
N LEU A 472 2.38 -7.84 -7.28
CA LEU A 472 2.75 -7.59 -8.65
C LEU A 472 2.76 -6.08 -8.91
N PHE A 473 3.84 -5.55 -9.45
CA PHE A 473 3.99 -4.12 -9.75
C PHE A 473 5.00 -3.90 -10.89
N VAL A 474 5.08 -2.69 -11.42
CA VAL A 474 6.08 -2.31 -12.41
C VAL A 474 7.23 -1.61 -11.70
N ASN A 475 8.45 -2.11 -11.88
CA ASN A 475 9.65 -1.53 -11.26
C ASN A 475 10.09 -0.22 -11.97
N PRO A 476 11.06 0.53 -11.44
CA PRO A 476 11.48 1.81 -12.05
C PRO A 476 12.04 1.69 -13.47
N GLU A 477 12.54 0.51 -13.86
CA GLU A 477 13.00 0.23 -15.22
C GLU A 477 11.85 -0.07 -16.20
N GLY A 478 10.60 -0.14 -15.73
CA GLY A 478 9.43 -0.41 -16.55
C GLY A 478 9.11 -1.90 -16.71
N HIS A 479 9.76 -2.80 -15.97
CA HIS A 479 9.51 -4.24 -16.07
C HIS A 479 8.44 -4.71 -15.09
N LEU A 480 7.59 -5.64 -15.53
CA LEU A 480 6.62 -6.30 -14.67
C LEU A 480 7.34 -7.21 -13.68
N THR A 481 7.16 -6.93 -12.39
CA THR A 481 7.87 -7.55 -11.29
C THR A 481 6.90 -8.19 -10.30
N TYR A 482 7.14 -9.45 -10.00
CA TYR A 482 6.41 -10.24 -9.01
C TYR A 482 7.25 -10.43 -7.75
N VAL A 483 6.59 -10.49 -6.60
CA VAL A 483 7.22 -10.73 -5.31
C VAL A 483 6.31 -11.56 -4.41
N LEU A 484 6.92 -12.48 -3.65
CA LEU A 484 6.25 -13.26 -2.61
C LEU A 484 6.69 -12.77 -1.23
N LEU A 485 5.74 -12.33 -0.44
CA LEU A 485 5.90 -11.75 0.89
C LEU A 485 5.37 -12.72 1.95
N PRO A 486 5.89 -12.67 3.19
CA PRO A 486 5.52 -13.58 4.28
C PRO A 486 4.03 -13.53 4.67
#